data_AF-A0A7R7MYT4-F1
#
_entry.id   AF-A0A7R7MYT4-F1
#
_cell.length_a   1.000
_cell.length_b   1.000
_cell.length_c   1.000
_cell.angle_alpha   90.00
_cell.angle_beta   90.00
_cell.angle_gamma   90.00
#
_symmetry.space_group_name_H-M   'P 1'
#
loop_
_entity.id
_entity.type
_entity.pdbx_description
1 polymer ?
#
loop_
_entity_poly.entity_id
_entity_poly.type
_entity_poly.pdbx_seq_one_letter_code
_entity_poly.pdbx_strand_id
1 'polypeptide(L)'
;MPLQVMAQALNLPDAVTRLNEPGWAFAQTMNLGTSQGLIMWRIPLVRDTDPMYAPVAALMERSEVEVLFSGEVVDPGVIGGKLEAFVALLHPEGQRQTPSPQQRTFVDIFENWGETVLPEHLPEKMAHMCALHTH
;
A
#
# COMPACT_ATOMS: atom_id res chain seq x y z
N MET A 1 3.25 -11.17 3.62
CA MET A 1 2.98 -10.31 2.45
C MET A 1 1.57 -9.74 2.58
N PRO A 2 1.39 -8.51 3.07
CA PRO A 2 0.08 -7.95 3.41
C PRO A 2 -0.91 -7.88 2.25
N LEU A 3 -0.50 -7.36 1.09
CA LEU A 3 -1.41 -7.25 -0.06
C LEU A 3 -1.78 -8.61 -0.66
N GLN A 4 -0.98 -9.65 -0.42
CA GLN A 4 -1.32 -11.01 -0.86
C GLN A 4 -2.56 -11.53 -0.12
N VAL A 5 -2.72 -11.18 1.16
CA VAL A 5 -3.91 -11.54 1.95
C VAL A 5 -5.16 -10.91 1.35
N MET A 6 -5.09 -9.62 1.01
CA MET A 6 -6.20 -8.92 0.37
C MET A 6 -6.47 -9.44 -1.05
N ALA A 7 -5.43 -9.69 -1.85
CA ALA A 7 -5.59 -10.24 -3.19
C ALA A 7 -6.35 -11.58 -3.18
N GLN A 8 -6.00 -12.46 -2.24
CA GLN A 8 -6.71 -13.74 -2.05
C GLN A 8 -8.17 -13.53 -1.61
N ALA A 9 -8.41 -12.63 -0.66
CA ALA A 9 -9.76 -12.35 -0.16
C ALA A 9 -10.68 -11.75 -1.24
N LEU A 10 -10.12 -10.93 -2.13
CA LEU A 10 -10.87 -10.25 -3.20
C LEU A 10 -10.84 -11.00 -4.55
N ASN A 11 -10.22 -12.18 -4.60
CA ASN A 11 -10.01 -12.98 -5.82
C ASN A 11 -9.33 -12.19 -6.95
N LEU A 12 -8.23 -11.52 -6.61
CA LEU A 12 -7.41 -10.69 -7.49
C LEU A 12 -6.07 -11.36 -7.81
N PRO A 13 -5.35 -10.90 -8.84
CA PRO A 13 -3.99 -11.35 -9.12
C PRO A 13 -3.04 -11.12 -7.94
N ASP A 14 -2.02 -11.97 -7.84
CA ASP A 14 -1.02 -11.91 -6.76
C ASP A 14 -0.38 -10.53 -6.62
N ALA A 15 -0.11 -10.17 -5.36
CA ALA A 15 0.56 -8.94 -5.04
C ALA A 15 2.05 -9.00 -5.43
N VAL A 16 2.58 -7.89 -5.92
CA VAL A 16 3.99 -7.75 -6.31
C VAL A 16 4.71 -6.91 -5.28
N THR A 17 5.72 -7.49 -4.64
CA THR A 17 6.68 -6.75 -3.81
C THR A 17 7.58 -5.90 -4.69
N ARG A 18 7.55 -4.58 -4.46
CA ARG A 18 8.35 -3.59 -5.20
C ARG A 18 9.63 -3.21 -4.48
N LEU A 19 9.58 -3.21 -3.16
CA LEU A 19 10.68 -2.85 -2.28
C LEU A 19 10.58 -3.69 -1.00
N ASN A 20 11.68 -4.28 -0.57
CA ASN A 20 11.77 -5.03 0.69
C ASN A 20 13.18 -4.89 1.27
N GLU A 21 13.41 -3.79 1.96
CA GLU A 21 14.68 -3.41 2.56
C GLU A 21 14.50 -3.34 4.07
N PRO A 22 14.84 -4.42 4.81
CA PRO A 22 14.57 -4.54 6.24
C PRO A 22 15.14 -3.38 7.04
N GLY A 23 14.30 -2.73 7.86
CA GLY A 23 14.69 -1.58 8.69
C GLY A 23 14.72 -0.23 7.94
N TRP A 24 14.47 -0.23 6.64
CA TRP A 24 14.51 0.97 5.80
C TRP A 24 13.17 1.25 5.14
N ALA A 25 12.70 0.34 4.30
CA ALA A 25 11.50 0.54 3.50
C ALA A 25 10.90 -0.76 2.98
N PHE A 26 9.59 -0.75 2.81
CA PHE A 26 8.79 -1.84 2.28
C PHE A 26 7.70 -1.28 1.39
N ALA A 27 7.47 -1.86 0.21
CA ALA A 27 6.36 -1.51 -0.66
C ALA A 27 5.82 -2.71 -1.42
N GLN A 28 4.49 -2.79 -1.51
CA GLN A 28 3.79 -3.78 -2.32
C GLN A 28 2.75 -3.11 -3.20
N THR A 29 2.47 -3.78 -4.32
CA THR A 29 1.41 -3.38 -5.24
C THR A 29 0.48 -4.53 -5.55
N MET A 30 -0.77 -4.26 -5.86
CA MET A 30 -1.69 -5.24 -6.44
C MET A 30 -2.51 -4.62 -7.57
N ASN A 31 -2.92 -5.43 -8.54
CA ASN A 31 -3.81 -4.98 -9.62
C ASN A 31 -5.28 -5.03 -9.14
N LEU A 32 -6.00 -3.92 -9.26
CA LEU A 32 -7.42 -3.78 -8.89
C LEU A 32 -8.34 -3.72 -10.13
N GLY A 33 -7.84 -4.21 -11.26
CA GLY A 33 -8.47 -4.17 -12.58
C GLY A 33 -7.96 -2.98 -13.39
N THR A 34 -8.50 -1.79 -13.12
CA THR A 34 -8.24 -0.57 -13.89
C THR A 34 -7.20 0.34 -13.23
N SER A 35 -6.87 0.08 -11.97
CA SER A 35 -5.88 0.81 -11.17
C SER A 35 -4.97 -0.16 -10.43
N GLN A 36 -3.89 0.37 -9.86
CA GLN A 36 -2.98 -0.38 -9.00
C GLN A 36 -3.03 0.17 -7.58
N GLY A 37 -3.29 -0.70 -6.60
CA GLY A 37 -3.12 -0.35 -5.19
C GLY A 37 -1.64 -0.40 -4.83
N LEU A 38 -1.17 0.60 -4.10
CA LEU A 38 0.18 0.70 -3.54
C LEU A 38 0.08 0.84 -2.03
N ILE A 39 0.82 0.03 -1.28
CA ILE A 39 1.08 0.25 0.14
C ILE A 39 2.58 0.39 0.37
N MET A 40 2.97 1.27 1.29
CA MET A 40 4.36 1.61 1.56
C MET A 40 4.58 1.94 3.04
N TRP A 41 5.68 1.42 3.58
CA TRP A 41 6.29 1.86 4.84
C TRP A 41 7.73 2.25 4.58
N ARG A 42 8.19 3.36 5.13
CA ARG A 42 9.61 3.75 5.07
C ARG A 42 10.03 4.57 6.27
N ILE A 43 11.31 4.55 6.60
CA ILE A 43 11.87 5.53 7.53
C ILE A 43 11.92 6.91 6.86
N PRO A 44 11.79 8.01 7.61
CA PRO A 44 11.83 9.37 7.06
C PRO A 44 13.13 9.75 6.34
N LEU A 45 14.21 8.99 6.58
CA LEU A 45 15.51 9.22 5.95
C LEU A 45 15.53 8.77 4.48
N VAL A 46 14.66 7.83 4.09
CA VAL A 46 14.59 7.33 2.71
C VAL A 46 13.87 8.37 1.85
N ARG A 47 14.60 8.92 0.87
CA ARG A 47 14.15 9.94 -0.05
C ARG A 47 13.66 9.32 -1.36
N ASP A 48 12.81 10.06 -2.06
CA ASP A 48 12.29 9.62 -3.37
C ASP A 48 13.39 9.47 -4.43
N THR A 49 14.52 10.15 -4.23
CA THR A 49 15.70 10.09 -5.11
C THR A 49 16.64 8.92 -4.80
N ASP A 50 16.43 8.19 -3.71
CA ASP A 50 17.33 7.12 -3.32
C ASP A 50 17.22 5.92 -4.29
N PRO A 51 18.34 5.31 -4.72
CA PRO A 51 18.30 4.21 -5.69
C PRO A 51 17.41 3.03 -5.29
N MET A 52 17.34 2.74 -3.98
CA MET A 52 16.46 1.69 -3.44
C MET A 52 14.97 1.99 -3.67
N TYR A 53 14.59 3.28 -3.72
CA TYR A 53 13.21 3.71 -3.88
C TYR A 53 12.79 3.85 -5.35
N ALA A 54 13.74 3.77 -6.29
CA ALA A 54 13.51 3.94 -7.73
C ALA A 54 12.33 3.11 -8.30
N PRO A 55 12.10 1.83 -7.90
CA PRO A 55 10.95 1.06 -8.41
C PRO A 55 9.59 1.65 -8.01
N VAL A 56 9.50 2.29 -6.84
CA VAL A 56 8.28 2.94 -6.34
C VAL A 56 8.13 4.33 -6.95
N ALA A 57 9.22 5.12 -7.00
CA ALA A 57 9.22 6.43 -7.64
C ALA A 57 8.80 6.36 -9.11
N ALA A 58 9.42 5.46 -9.89
CA ALA A 58 9.09 5.29 -11.31
C ALA A 58 7.64 4.81 -11.52
N LEU A 59 7.05 4.16 -10.53
CA LEU A 59 5.64 3.75 -10.55
C LEU A 59 4.72 4.94 -10.30
N MET A 60 5.02 5.77 -9.31
CA MET A 60 4.25 6.97 -9.01
C MET A 60 4.37 8.04 -10.11
N GLU A 61 5.55 8.20 -10.71
CA GLU A 61 5.81 9.22 -11.74
C GLU A 61 4.96 9.03 -13.00
N ARG A 62 4.62 7.79 -13.36
CA ARG A 62 3.82 7.45 -14.56
C ARG A 62 2.33 7.27 -14.28
N SER A 63 1.87 7.63 -13.07
CA SER A 63 0.51 7.36 -12.61
C SER A 63 -0.09 8.62 -12.01
N GLU A 64 -1.39 8.78 -12.18
CA GLU A 64 -2.14 9.73 -11.37
C GLU A 64 -2.32 9.12 -9.98
N VAL A 65 -1.67 9.72 -8.98
CA VAL A 65 -1.63 9.20 -7.60
C VAL A 65 -2.80 9.77 -6.79
N GLU A 66 -3.65 8.88 -6.29
CA GLU A 66 -4.71 9.18 -5.33
C GLU A 66 -4.33 8.60 -3.97
N VAL A 67 -4.03 9.47 -3.00
CA VAL A 67 -3.64 9.05 -1.65
C VAL A 67 -4.89 8.70 -0.84
N LEU A 68 -4.95 7.45 -0.38
CA LEU A 68 -6.05 6.97 0.47
C LEU A 68 -5.73 7.07 1.95
N PHE A 69 -4.46 6.87 2.30
CA PHE A 69 -4.02 6.91 3.69
C PHE A 69 -2.57 7.38 3.77
N SER A 70 -2.30 8.22 4.77
CA SER A 70 -0.95 8.60 5.18
C SER A 70 -0.89 8.65 6.69
N GLY A 71 0.14 8.08 7.29
CA GLY A 71 0.29 8.06 8.74
C GLY A 71 1.72 7.82 9.18
N GLU A 72 1.94 7.86 10.48
CA GLU A 72 3.19 7.44 11.10
C GLU A 72 2.91 6.31 12.09
N VAL A 73 3.89 5.45 12.31
CA VAL A 73 3.89 4.45 13.38
C VAL A 73 5.25 4.47 14.08
N VAL A 74 5.23 4.44 15.42
CA VAL A 74 6.45 4.35 16.23
C VAL A 74 6.96 2.92 16.14
N ASP A 75 8.21 2.77 15.70
CA ASP A 75 8.89 1.48 15.58
C ASP A 75 10.30 1.62 16.16
N PRO A 76 10.52 1.19 17.42
CA PRO A 76 11.86 1.22 18.02
C PRO A 76 12.89 0.35 17.29
N GLY A 77 12.46 -0.57 16.43
CA GLY A 77 13.31 -1.49 15.67
C GLY A 77 13.92 -0.89 14.40
N VAL A 78 13.47 0.30 13.97
CA VAL A 78 13.99 0.96 12.76
C VAL A 78 14.86 2.17 13.08
N ILE A 79 15.70 2.55 12.12
CA ILE A 79 16.55 3.73 12.23
C ILE A 79 15.66 4.97 12.36
N GLY A 80 15.81 5.70 13.47
CA GLY A 80 15.03 6.90 13.77
C GLY A 80 13.74 6.66 14.56
N GLY A 81 13.40 5.40 14.89
CA GLY A 81 12.32 5.08 15.84
C GLY A 81 10.90 5.27 15.29
N LYS A 82 10.73 5.56 13.99
CA LYS A 82 9.42 5.74 13.36
C LYS A 82 9.43 5.34 11.88
N LEU A 83 8.27 4.90 11.40
CA LEU A 83 7.96 4.64 10.01
C LEU A 83 6.85 5.57 9.53
N GLU A 84 7.01 6.09 8.32
CA GLU A 84 5.95 6.72 7.54
C GLU A 84 5.22 5.63 6.76
N ALA A 85 3.89 5.63 6.86
CA ALA A 85 2.99 4.75 6.15
C ALA A 85 2.23 5.53 5.08
N PHE A 86 2.09 4.94 3.90
CA PHE A 86 1.46 5.56 2.75
C PHE A 86 0.70 4.50 1.95
N VAL A 87 -0.55 4.80 1.62
CA VAL A 87 -1.38 3.96 0.75
C VAL A 87 -2.00 4.82 -0.32
N ALA A 88 -1.88 4.37 -1.56
CA ALA A 88 -2.40 5.08 -2.71
C ALA A 88 -3.05 4.16 -3.74
N LEU A 89 -4.00 4.70 -4.48
CA LEU A 89 -4.40 4.22 -5.78
C LEU A 89 -3.58 4.90 -6.85
N LEU A 90 -3.12 4.11 -7.82
CA LEU A 90 -2.37 4.55 -8.96
C LEU A 90 -3.22 4.33 -10.20
N HIS A 91 -3.69 5.42 -10.79
CA HIS A 91 -4.47 5.39 -12.01
C HIS A 91 -3.56 5.58 -13.23
N PRO A 92 -3.80 4.87 -14.34
CA PRO A 92 -3.14 5.19 -15.60
C PRO A 92 -3.44 6.64 -16.00
N GLU A 93 -2.42 7.37 -16.46
CA GLU A 93 -2.59 8.77 -16.85
C GLU A 93 -3.73 8.96 -17.87
N GLY A 94 -4.59 9.95 -17.60
CA GLY A 94 -5.70 10.31 -18.48
C GLY A 94 -6.86 9.30 -18.51
N GLN A 95 -6.87 8.29 -17.62
CA GLN A 95 -7.89 7.25 -17.60
C GLN A 95 -8.49 7.06 -16.19
N ARG A 96 -9.26 8.05 -15.73
CA ARG A 96 -10.19 7.83 -14.61
C ARG A 96 -11.37 6.99 -15.11
N GLN A 97 -11.26 5.69 -14.88
CA GLN A 97 -12.31 4.73 -15.25
C GLN A 97 -13.29 4.54 -14.09
N THR A 98 -14.49 4.02 -14.40
CA THR A 98 -15.46 3.63 -13.37
C THR A 98 -14.82 2.59 -12.43
N PRO A 99 -14.78 2.83 -11.10
CA PRO A 99 -14.14 1.91 -10.17
C PRO A 99 -14.78 0.53 -10.18
N SER A 100 -13.95 -0.51 -10.29
CA SER A 100 -14.37 -1.90 -10.13
C SER A 100 -14.91 -2.15 -8.70
N PRO A 101 -15.77 -3.16 -8.47
CA PRO A 101 -16.18 -3.52 -7.11
C PRO A 101 -14.99 -3.74 -6.17
N GLN A 102 -13.94 -4.40 -6.65
CA GLN A 102 -12.72 -4.65 -5.89
C GLN A 102 -11.95 -3.37 -5.57
N GLN A 103 -11.89 -2.42 -6.50
CA GLN A 103 -11.30 -1.10 -6.25
C GLN A 103 -12.09 -0.35 -5.19
N ARG A 104 -13.44 -0.41 -5.22
CA ARG A 104 -14.28 0.21 -4.17
C ARG A 104 -14.00 -0.41 -2.81
N THR A 105 -13.99 -1.73 -2.72
CA THR A 105 -13.64 -2.42 -1.47
C THR A 105 -12.24 -2.05 -0.97
N PHE A 106 -11.26 -1.91 -1.87
CA PHE A 106 -9.93 -1.44 -1.51
C PHE A 106 -9.98 -0.02 -0.92
N VAL A 107 -10.68 0.92 -1.57
CA VAL A 107 -10.88 2.28 -1.06
C VAL A 107 -11.57 2.26 0.30
N ASP A 108 -12.70 1.57 0.42
CA ASP A 108 -13.48 1.50 1.64
C ASP A 108 -12.64 0.97 2.82
N ILE A 109 -11.81 -0.06 2.60
CA ILE A 109 -10.90 -0.61 3.62
C ILE A 109 -9.90 0.45 4.11
N PHE A 110 -9.31 1.23 3.21
CA PHE A 110 -8.26 2.18 3.56
C PHE A 110 -8.79 3.54 4.05
N GLU A 111 -9.99 3.95 3.63
CA GLU A 111 -10.71 5.09 4.22
C GLU A 111 -11.12 4.78 5.68
N ASN A 112 -11.45 3.52 5.98
CA ASN A 112 -11.81 3.06 7.32
C ASN A 112 -10.63 2.42 8.08
N TRP A 113 -9.39 2.70 7.66
CA TRP A 113 -8.21 2.01 8.18
C TRP A 113 -7.99 2.21 9.68
N GLY A 114 -8.26 3.40 10.21
CA GLY A 114 -7.96 3.75 11.60
C GLY A 114 -6.46 3.83 11.86
N GLU A 115 -5.99 3.23 12.95
CA GLU A 115 -4.61 3.39 13.45
C GLU A 115 -3.54 2.72 12.57
N THR A 116 -2.43 3.39 12.31
CA THR A 116 -1.28 2.78 11.62
C THR A 116 -0.72 1.62 12.45
N VAL A 117 -0.40 0.50 11.79
CA VAL A 117 0.28 -0.64 12.43
C VAL A 117 1.65 -0.89 11.81
N LEU A 118 2.50 -1.63 12.52
CA LEU A 118 3.80 -2.05 12.02
C LEU A 118 3.66 -3.03 10.84
N PRO A 119 4.63 -3.08 9.92
CA PRO A 119 4.57 -3.94 8.74
C PRO A 119 4.30 -5.43 9.02
N GLU A 120 4.80 -5.96 10.13
CA GLU A 120 4.60 -7.35 10.57
C GLU A 120 3.16 -7.65 10.99
N HIS A 121 2.41 -6.63 11.45
CA HIS A 121 1.00 -6.76 11.85
C HIS A 121 0.03 -6.48 10.70
N LEU A 122 0.52 -5.94 9.58
CA LEU A 122 -0.31 -5.65 8.42
C LEU A 122 -1.07 -6.87 7.87
N PRO A 123 -0.49 -8.08 7.73
CA PRO A 123 -1.24 -9.22 7.19
C PRO A 123 -2.49 -9.56 8.02
N GLU A 124 -2.39 -9.50 9.35
CA GLU A 124 -3.52 -9.74 10.25
C GLU A 124 -4.58 -8.65 10.12
N LYS A 125 -4.16 -7.38 10.13
CA LYS A 125 -5.07 -6.26 9.96
C LYS A 125 -5.76 -6.26 8.59
N MET A 126 -5.04 -6.61 7.52
CA MET A 126 -5.61 -6.81 6.18
C MET A 126 -6.70 -7.88 6.20
N ALA A 127 -6.44 -9.03 6.81
CA ALA A 127 -7.41 -10.11 6.91
C ALA A 127 -8.69 -9.67 7.64
N HIS A 128 -8.52 -8.98 8.78
CA HIS A 128 -9.63 -8.45 9.56
C HIS A 128 -10.46 -7.44 8.75
N MET A 129 -9.81 -6.47 8.10
CA MET A 129 -10.52 -5.46 7.31
C MET A 129 -11.23 -6.05 6.10
N CYS A 130 -10.62 -7.03 5.41
CA CYS A 130 -11.29 -7.71 4.30
C CYS A 130 -12.55 -8.43 4.79
N ALA A 131 -12.48 -9.16 5.92
CA ALA A 131 -13.63 -9.87 6.47
C ALA A 131 -14.82 -8.95 6.80
N LEU A 132 -14.55 -7.70 7.21
CA LEU A 132 -15.59 -6.70 7.49
C LEU A 132 -16.29 -6.15 6.23
N HIS A 133 -15.64 -6.21 5.06
CA HIS A 133 -16.10 -5.52 3.84
C HIS A 133 -16.52 -6.48 2.70
N THR A 134 -16.38 -7.80 2.87
CA THR A 134 -16.74 -8.80 1.85
C THR A 134 -18.05 -9.55 2.14
N HIS A 135 -19.08 -8.87 2.65
CA HIS A 135 -20.40 -9.46 2.97
C HIS A 135 -21.43 -9.32 1.83
#